data_AF-A0A9Q7BDM0-F1
#
_entry.id   AF-A0A9Q7BDM0-F1
#
_cell.length_a   1.000
_cell.length_b   1.000
_cell.length_c   1.000
_cell.angle_alpha   90.00
_cell.angle_beta   90.00
_cell.angle_gamma   90.00
#
_symmetry.space_group_name_H-M   'P 1'
#
loop_
_entity.id
_entity.type
_entity.pdbx_description
1 polymer ?
#
loop_
_entity_poly.entity_id
_entity_poly.type
_entity_poly.pdbx_seq_one_letter_code
_entity_poly.pdbx_strand_id
1 'polypeptide(L)'
;MIVADANVILRGIRSRDGASGFVLREMLLGSIPFAMSPAVVLEYEDVLKRPGLAGLYTSAVEIDVILDALCAMATLIQPWFRFRPFLDDPKDDLIVECALAAGANLIVTDDRHFDIRQFRYSA
;
A
#
# COMPACT_ATOMS: atom_id res chain seq x y z
N MET A 1 -12.50 5.38 -0.19
CA MET A 1 -11.47 4.56 0.49
C MET A 1 -10.43 4.15 -0.55
N ILE A 2 -9.16 4.15 -0.18
CA ILE A 2 -8.05 3.76 -1.08
C ILE A 2 -7.29 2.52 -0.58
N VAL A 3 -6.51 1.91 -1.47
CA VAL A 3 -5.39 1.03 -1.08
C VAL A 3 -4.12 1.60 -1.73
N ALA A 4 -3.04 1.73 -0.98
CA ALA A 4 -1.78 2.25 -1.50
C ALA A 4 -0.80 1.10 -1.78
N ASP A 5 -0.06 1.20 -2.87
CA ASP A 5 1.09 0.35 -3.14
C ASP A 5 2.26 0.69 -2.17
N ALA A 6 3.10 -0.29 -1.87
CA ALA A 6 4.28 -0.17 -1.03
C ALA A 6 5.23 0.94 -1.53
N ASN A 7 5.36 1.12 -2.85
CA ASN A 7 6.22 2.17 -3.41
C ASN A 7 5.75 3.58 -3.07
N VAL A 8 4.44 3.80 -2.92
CA VAL A 8 3.88 5.09 -2.50
C VAL A 8 4.30 5.37 -1.06
N ILE A 9 4.23 4.38 -0.17
CA ILE A 9 4.67 4.52 1.22
C ILE A 9 6.17 4.77 1.30
N LEU A 10 6.96 3.98 0.55
CA LEU A 10 8.41 4.13 0.48
C LEU A 10 8.82 5.53 0.05
N ARG A 11 8.20 6.06 -1.01
CA ARG A 11 8.50 7.40 -1.52
C ARG A 11 8.02 8.49 -0.58
N GLY A 12 6.88 8.29 0.10
CA GLY A 12 6.40 9.22 1.12
C GLY A 12 7.35 9.34 2.31
N ILE A 13 8.00 8.24 2.71
CA ILE A 13 9.05 8.24 3.73
C ILE A 13 10.30 8.99 3.22
N ARG A 14 10.70 8.77 1.97
CA ARG A 14 11.89 9.40 1.37
C ARG A 14 11.72 10.89 1.06
N SER A 15 10.51 11.35 0.77
CA SER A 15 10.25 12.74 0.37
C SER A 15 8.87 13.19 0.83
N ARG A 16 8.85 14.24 1.66
CA ARG A 16 7.62 14.80 2.24
C ARG A 16 6.87 15.75 1.30
N ASP A 17 7.57 16.38 0.37
CA ASP A 17 7.01 17.44 -0.49
C ASP A 17 6.39 16.90 -1.78
N GLY A 18 6.52 15.60 -2.04
CA GLY A 18 5.94 14.93 -3.22
C GLY A 18 4.52 14.42 -2.99
N ALA A 19 3.87 13.98 -4.07
CA ALA A 19 2.51 13.41 -4.02
C ALA A 19 2.40 12.22 -3.05
N SER A 20 3.39 11.32 -3.03
CA SER A 20 3.40 10.18 -2.12
C SER A 20 3.57 10.61 -0.65
N GLY A 21 4.33 11.68 -0.39
CA GLY A 21 4.48 12.27 0.94
C GLY A 21 3.17 12.89 1.45
N PHE A 22 2.45 13.60 0.56
CA PHE A 22 1.10 14.08 0.83
C PHE A 22 0.15 12.92 1.16
N VAL A 23 0.10 11.87 0.33
CA VAL A 23 -0.77 10.71 0.57
C VAL A 23 -0.49 10.05 1.91
N LEU A 24 0.79 9.74 2.20
CA LEU A 24 1.19 9.13 3.47
C LEU A 24 0.79 10.00 4.68
N ARG A 25 1.03 11.31 4.59
CA ARG A 25 0.65 12.26 5.66
C ARG A 25 -0.86 12.25 5.89
N GLU A 26 -1.66 12.38 4.84
CA GLU A 26 -3.11 12.46 4.98
C GLU A 26 -3.75 11.13 5.42
N MET A 27 -3.14 9.98 5.09
CA MET A 27 -3.48 8.68 5.65
C MET A 27 -3.23 8.66 7.17
N LEU A 28 -2.05 9.08 7.62
CA LEU A 28 -1.69 9.12 9.04
C LEU A 28 -2.50 10.16 9.85
N LEU A 29 -2.96 11.24 9.21
CA LEU A 29 -3.89 12.21 9.80
C LEU A 29 -5.36 11.74 9.78
N GLY A 30 -5.67 10.61 9.12
CA GLY A 30 -7.03 10.09 8.98
C GLY A 30 -7.92 10.86 7.99
N SER A 31 -7.34 11.78 7.22
CA SER A 31 -8.05 12.59 6.23
C SER A 31 -8.29 11.83 4.91
N ILE A 32 -7.44 10.83 4.61
CA ILE A 32 -7.66 9.86 3.52
C ILE A 32 -7.98 8.51 4.15
N PRO A 33 -9.24 8.02 4.07
CA PRO A 33 -9.58 6.66 4.50
C PRO A 33 -8.92 5.63 3.59
N PHE A 34 -8.19 4.68 4.18
CA PHE A 34 -7.49 3.63 3.45
C PHE A 34 -7.68 2.26 4.10
N ALA A 35 -7.47 1.21 3.32
CA ALA A 35 -7.53 -0.16 3.77
C ALA A 35 -6.18 -0.85 3.65
N MET A 36 -5.92 -1.79 4.56
CA MET A 36 -4.76 -2.67 4.52
C MET A 36 -5.18 -4.09 4.90
N SER A 37 -4.55 -5.08 4.26
CA SER A 37 -4.63 -6.48 4.68
C SER A 37 -3.32 -6.92 5.33
N PRO A 38 -3.30 -8.05 6.06
CA PRO A 38 -2.05 -8.60 6.59
C PRO A 38 -0.98 -8.81 5.49
N ALA A 39 -1.40 -9.19 4.28
CA ALA A 39 -0.47 -9.34 3.15
C ALA A 39 0.10 -8.00 2.68
N VAL A 40 -0.72 -6.94 2.63
CA VAL A 40 -0.25 -5.57 2.31
C VAL A 40 0.77 -5.08 3.34
N VAL A 41 0.50 -5.30 4.63
CA VAL A 41 1.41 -4.88 5.71
C VAL A 41 2.76 -5.60 5.60
N LEU A 42 2.75 -6.90 5.31
CA LEU A 42 3.99 -7.67 5.10
C LEU A 42 4.77 -7.21 3.86
N GLU A 43 4.07 -6.84 2.77
CA GLU A 43 4.72 -6.28 1.58
C GLU A 43 5.36 -4.91 1.91
N TYR A 44 4.68 -4.07 2.70
CA TYR A 44 5.27 -2.81 3.16
C TYR A 44 6.51 -3.08 4.01
N GLU A 45 6.46 -4.02 4.94
CA GLU A 45 7.61 -4.39 5.76
C GLU A 45 8.80 -4.86 4.90
N ASP A 46 8.57 -5.77 3.95
CA ASP A 46 9.62 -6.28 3.03
C ASP A 46 10.27 -5.16 2.20
N VAL A 47 9.46 -4.23 1.68
CA VAL A 47 9.93 -3.12 0.84
C VAL A 47 10.67 -2.08 1.68
N LEU A 48 10.08 -1.64 2.79
CA LEU A 48 10.61 -0.54 3.59
C LEU A 48 11.88 -0.93 4.34
N LYS A 49 11.96 -2.17 4.87
CA LYS A 49 13.14 -2.65 5.60
C LYS A 49 14.27 -3.13 4.69
N ARG A 50 14.08 -3.13 3.36
CA ARG A 50 15.14 -3.50 2.43
C ARG A 50 16.31 -2.52 2.52
N PRO A 51 17.55 -2.97 2.75
CA PRO A 51 18.69 -2.09 2.97
C PRO A 51 18.86 -1.05 1.85
N GLY A 52 18.91 0.23 2.24
CA GLY A 52 19.13 1.35 1.32
C GLY A 52 17.88 1.91 0.62
N LEU A 53 16.70 1.30 0.78
CA LEU A 53 15.48 1.80 0.13
C LEU A 53 14.82 2.96 0.89
N ALA A 54 14.54 2.82 2.18
CA ALA A 54 13.84 3.86 2.96
C ALA A 54 14.68 5.13 3.20
N GLY A 55 16.00 5.04 3.03
CA GLY A 55 16.95 6.14 3.24
C GLY A 55 18.07 5.73 4.19
N LEU A 56 19.22 6.43 4.12
CA LEU A 56 20.39 6.10 4.94
C LEU A 56 20.17 6.26 6.46
N TYR A 57 19.19 7.05 6.86
CA TYR A 57 18.95 7.43 8.26
C TYR A 57 17.68 6.83 8.86
N THR A 58 16.97 5.98 8.12
CA THR A 58 15.74 5.34 8.61
C THR A 58 16.05 3.94 9.09
N SER A 59 15.95 3.73 10.40
CA SER A 59 16.15 2.44 11.05
C SER A 59 14.93 1.52 10.88
N ALA A 60 15.14 0.21 11.04
CA ALA A 60 14.05 -0.77 11.03
C ALA A 60 13.01 -0.49 12.12
N VAL A 61 13.44 0.02 13.28
CA VAL A 61 12.55 0.40 14.39
C VAL A 61 11.68 1.60 14.04
N GLU A 62 12.22 2.60 13.33
CA GLU A 62 11.40 3.73 12.85
C GLU A 62 10.39 3.30 11.79
N ILE A 63 10.74 2.31 10.96
CA ILE A 63 9.80 1.70 10.02
C ILE A 63 8.68 1.00 10.78
N ASP A 64 8.99 0.24 11.83
CA ASP A 64 7.97 -0.41 12.67
C ASP A 64 7.00 0.60 13.27
N VAL A 65 7.50 1.73 13.79
CA VAL A 65 6.64 2.80 14.32
C VAL A 65 5.70 3.37 13.23
N ILE A 66 6.17 3.51 11.99
CA ILE A 66 5.34 3.97 10.88
C ILE A 66 4.29 2.92 10.50
N LEU A 67 4.66 1.65 10.44
CA LEU A 67 3.74 0.55 10.13
C LEU A 67 2.66 0.40 11.21
N ASP A 68 3.03 0.50 12.48
CA ASP A 68 2.09 0.49 13.60
C ASP A 68 1.09 1.65 13.51
N ALA A 69 1.58 2.85 13.19
CA ALA A 69 0.74 4.02 13.00
C ALA A 69 -0.22 3.85 11.80
N LEU A 70 0.26 3.30 10.68
CA LEU A 70 -0.60 2.98 9.54
C LEU A 70 -1.66 1.94 9.90
N CYS A 71 -1.29 0.86 10.61
CA CYS A 71 -2.22 -0.17 11.06
C CYS A 71 -3.29 0.40 12.00
N ALA A 72 -2.92 1.32 12.89
CA ALA A 72 -3.86 1.98 13.79
C ALA A 72 -4.87 2.87 13.05
N MET A 73 -4.50 3.44 11.90
CA MET A 73 -5.34 4.33 11.11
C MET A 73 -6.13 3.61 9.99
N ALA A 74 -5.68 2.42 9.58
CA ALA A 74 -6.27 1.68 8.48
C ALA A 74 -7.61 1.03 8.82
N THR A 75 -8.46 0.88 7.81
CA THR A 75 -9.49 -0.16 7.83
C THR A 75 -8.82 -1.50 7.55
N LEU A 76 -8.77 -2.38 8.55
CA LEU A 76 -8.15 -3.69 8.40
C LEU A 76 -9.09 -4.65 7.65
N ILE A 77 -8.59 -5.23 6.57
CA ILE A 77 -9.35 -6.11 5.67
C ILE A 77 -8.67 -7.47 5.61
N GLN A 78 -9.48 -8.53 5.70
CA GLN A 78 -9.02 -9.89 5.52
C GLN A 78 -9.68 -10.48 4.27
N PRO A 79 -9.01 -10.45 3.10
CA PRO A 79 -9.52 -11.09 1.89
C PRO A 79 -9.77 -12.59 2.16
N TRP A 80 -10.97 -13.07 1.85
CA TRP A 80 -11.36 -14.48 2.00
C TRP A 80 -11.11 -15.32 0.73
N PHE A 81 -10.54 -14.70 -0.29
CA PHE A 81 -10.13 -15.32 -1.54
C PHE A 81 -8.67 -14.98 -1.80
N ARG A 82 -8.00 -15.85 -2.56
CA ARG A 82 -6.75 -15.51 -3.23
C ARG A 82 -6.91 -15.86 -4.69
N PHE A 83 -6.51 -14.96 -5.56
CA PHE A 83 -6.29 -15.32 -6.94
C PHE A 83 -5.01 -16.17 -7.02
N ARG A 84 -4.97 -17.11 -7.97
CA ARG A 84 -3.66 -17.60 -8.46
C ARG A 84 -2.97 -16.39 -9.10
N PRO A 85 -1.62 -16.33 -9.12
CA PRO A 85 -0.90 -15.26 -9.79
C PRO A 85 -1.56 -14.93 -11.13
N PHE A 86 -2.16 -13.75 -11.23
CA PHE A 86 -2.97 -13.36 -12.38
C PHE A 86 -2.34 -12.18 -13.09
N LEU A 87 -1.78 -11.23 -12.33
CA LEU A 87 -0.96 -10.16 -12.86
C LEU A 87 0.47 -10.62 -13.15
N ASP A 88 1.14 -9.85 -14.02
CA ASP A 88 2.54 -10.09 -14.40
C ASP A 88 3.47 -10.00 -13.18
N ASP A 89 3.17 -9.12 -12.22
CA ASP A 89 3.78 -9.10 -10.89
C ASP A 89 2.82 -9.70 -9.84
N PRO A 90 3.12 -10.88 -9.26
CA PRO A 90 2.33 -11.47 -8.20
C PRO A 90 2.18 -10.59 -6.94
N LYS A 91 3.06 -9.59 -6.74
CA LYS A 91 2.94 -8.61 -5.65
C LYS A 91 1.84 -7.58 -5.91
N ASP A 92 1.39 -7.39 -7.14
CA ASP A 92 0.25 -6.51 -7.42
C ASP A 92 -1.08 -7.19 -7.04
N ASP A 93 -1.16 -8.51 -7.12
CA ASP A 93 -2.36 -9.27 -6.81
C ASP A 93 -2.85 -9.01 -5.38
N LEU A 94 -1.95 -8.97 -4.39
CA LEU A 94 -2.33 -8.71 -2.99
C LEU A 94 -2.90 -7.30 -2.77
N ILE A 95 -2.43 -6.31 -3.55
CA ILE A 95 -2.93 -4.92 -3.50
C ILE A 95 -4.35 -4.89 -4.05
N VAL A 96 -4.56 -5.58 -5.17
CA VAL A 96 -5.87 -5.69 -5.82
C VAL A 96 -6.86 -6.50 -4.97
N GLU A 97 -6.45 -7.64 -4.43
CA GLU A 97 -7.25 -8.45 -3.51
C GLU A 97 -7.72 -7.62 -2.30
N CYS A 98 -6.80 -6.85 -1.71
CA CYS A 98 -7.13 -5.93 -0.62
C CYS A 98 -8.14 -4.87 -1.08
N ALA A 99 -7.91 -4.24 -2.23
CA ALA A 99 -8.80 -3.21 -2.77
C ALA A 99 -10.21 -3.73 -3.03
N LEU A 100 -10.34 -4.92 -3.62
CA LEU A 100 -11.64 -5.55 -3.88
C LEU A 100 -12.36 -5.91 -2.59
N ALA A 101 -11.66 -6.58 -1.66
CA ALA A 101 -12.24 -6.97 -0.38
C ALA A 101 -12.64 -5.74 0.47
N ALA A 102 -11.91 -4.63 0.32
CA ALA A 102 -12.21 -3.36 0.96
C ALA A 102 -13.37 -2.58 0.30
N GLY A 103 -13.75 -2.93 -0.94
CA GLY A 103 -14.59 -2.07 -1.77
C GLY A 103 -13.94 -0.71 -2.07
N ALA A 104 -12.60 -0.68 -2.16
CA ALA A 104 -11.84 0.54 -2.40
C ALA A 104 -12.16 1.11 -3.80
N ASN A 105 -12.23 2.44 -3.87
CA ASN A 105 -12.56 3.14 -5.11
C ASN A 105 -11.32 3.44 -5.95
N LEU A 106 -10.13 3.37 -5.35
CA LEU A 106 -8.87 3.74 -5.96
C LEU A 106 -7.73 2.93 -5.38
N ILE A 107 -6.85 2.46 -6.26
CA ILE A 107 -5.51 2.00 -5.89
C ILE A 107 -4.55 3.14 -6.21
N VAL A 108 -3.73 3.54 -5.23
CA VAL A 108 -2.70 4.57 -5.39
C VAL A 108 -1.37 3.86 -5.60
N THR A 109 -0.77 4.05 -6.77
CA THR A 109 0.47 3.39 -7.19
C THR A 109 1.32 4.36 -8.01
N ASP A 110 2.63 4.15 -7.96
CA ASP A 110 3.61 4.85 -8.80
C ASP A 110 4.05 4.00 -10.01
N ASP A 111 3.56 2.75 -10.13
CA ASP A 111 3.83 1.92 -11.29
C ASP A 111 2.93 2.31 -12.47
N ARG A 112 3.57 2.60 -13.60
CA ARG A 112 2.90 2.93 -14.86
C ARG A 112 2.26 1.70 -15.52
N HIS A 113 2.65 0.49 -15.11
CA HIS A 113 2.12 -0.78 -15.62
C HIS A 113 0.92 -1.30 -14.82
N PHE A 114 0.53 -0.62 -13.73
CA PHE A 114 -0.60 -1.02 -12.90
C PHE A 114 -1.93 -0.76 -13.65
N ASP A 115 -2.28 -1.67 -14.56
CA ASP A 115 -3.47 -1.54 -15.41
C ASP A 115 -4.72 -2.19 -14.77
N ILE A 116 -5.45 -1.37 -14.01
CA ILE A 116 -6.71 -1.73 -13.35
C ILE A 116 -7.82 -2.03 -14.40
N ARG A 117 -7.61 -1.77 -15.71
CA ARG A 117 -8.63 -2.07 -16.74
C ARG A 117 -8.91 -3.57 -16.90
N GLN A 118 -8.02 -4.43 -16.40
CA GLN A 118 -8.30 -5.87 -16.31
C GLN A 118 -9.42 -6.21 -15.31
N PHE A 119 -9.85 -5.25 -14.47
CA PHE A 119 -10.84 -5.43 -13.42
C PHE A 119 -12.25 -4.88 -13.71
N ARG A 120 -12.53 -4.41 -14.93
CA ARG A 120 -13.93 -4.13 -15.32
C ARG A 120 -14.63 -5.46 -15.58
N TYR A 121 -15.20 -6.05 -14.54
CA TYR A 121 -16.26 -7.05 -14.72
C TYR A 121 -17.34 -6.42 -15.60
N SER A 122 -17.50 -6.96 -16.80
CA SER A 122 -18.70 -6.80 -17.60
C SER A 122 -19.86 -7.32 -16.76
N ALA A 123 -20.72 -6.41 -16.30
CA ALA A 123 -22.05 -6.76 -15.84
C ALA A 123 -22.92 -7.15 -17.05
#